data_AF-A0A6I9P695-F1
#
_entry.id   AF-A0A6I9P695-F1
#
_cell.length_a   1.000
_cell.length_b   1.000
_cell.length_c   1.000
_cell.angle_alpha   90.00
_cell.angle_beta   90.00
_cell.angle_gamma   90.00
#
_symmetry.space_group_name_H-M   'P 1'
#
loop_
_entity.id
_entity.type
_entity.pdbx_description
1 polymer ?
#
loop_
_entity_poly.entity_id
_entity_poly.type
_entity_poly.pdbx_seq_one_letter_code
_entity_poly.pdbx_strand_id
1 'polypeptide(L)'
;MPCGARSPALSSLQWVAEILPPSIKVHGRTFSQQLEHLLTIQERYTVCKSLETFFQHRNVDTLIVDVFPVLDTPAKQLIWQFIYQLLTYDEQERCQGKLSRFLGFKSSAVLEPGVSPEQLHRRSSSMRVSGSSFRNPIRERSSDDCIIGTHLGMAILIAHLKLSTSELREVLMNMTTERLEPAHIKQLLLYAPNEEEVKQYEQFEQDPAKLSEPDQFIFQMLTVPEYKTRLRSLHFKTTLQERTEEMKVAYDYIYKASVELKSSKKLAKILEFVLAMGNYLNNGQPKSHRTTSFKINFLTELSTTKTVDGKSTFLHILAKSLCQHFPELLNFSRDLTTVPLAAKVNQKAITAELTDLHSTILDIRKACLKIPPTSEDHFASVMSSFLENSHPAIQSLESLQTLAMEEFSKVASFFGEDSKSANTESFFAIFAEFIGKFERALSETKTPENPRSPRLSSPLVW
;
A
#
# COMPACT_ATOMS: atom_id res chain seq x y z
N MET A 1 0.97 24.89 24.72
CA MET A 1 -0.40 25.21 24.26
C MET A 1 -0.86 24.06 23.38
N PRO A 2 -1.82 23.21 23.78
CA PRO A 2 -2.37 22.20 22.88
C PRO A 2 -3.69 22.73 22.29
N CYS A 3 -3.66 23.15 21.03
CA CYS A 3 -4.87 23.41 20.25
C CYS A 3 -4.78 22.64 18.93
N GLY A 4 -5.14 21.36 18.98
CA GLY A 4 -5.60 20.62 17.81
C GLY A 4 -7.09 20.44 17.95
N ALA A 5 -7.88 21.41 17.46
CA ALA A 5 -9.33 21.28 17.45
C ALA A 5 -9.71 20.11 16.53
N ARG A 6 -10.12 18.98 17.13
CA ARG A 6 -10.72 17.85 16.39
C ARG A 6 -12.05 18.32 15.81
N SER A 7 -12.28 18.06 14.52
CA SER A 7 -13.54 18.39 13.86
C SER A 7 -14.71 17.65 14.55
N PRO A 8 -15.84 18.32 14.87
CA PRO A 8 -16.96 17.74 15.62
C PRO A 8 -17.62 16.53 14.95
N ALA A 9 -17.46 16.37 13.63
CA ALA A 9 -17.94 15.20 12.88
C ALA A 9 -17.07 13.94 13.08
N LEU A 10 -15.79 14.09 13.47
CA LEU A 10 -14.90 12.96 13.78
C LEU A 10 -15.09 12.46 15.21
N SER A 11 -15.51 13.32 16.15
CA SER A 11 -15.78 12.91 17.53
C SER A 11 -16.98 11.97 17.65
N SER A 12 -17.99 12.08 16.78
CA SER A 12 -19.15 11.18 16.77
C SER A 12 -18.83 9.77 16.24
N LEU A 13 -17.78 9.63 15.44
CA LEU A 13 -17.35 8.37 14.82
C LEU A 13 -16.17 7.70 15.54
N GLN A 14 -15.74 8.25 16.68
CA GLN A 14 -14.54 7.76 17.36
C GLN A 14 -14.66 6.31 17.86
N TRP A 15 -15.89 5.88 18.17
CA TRP A 15 -16.16 4.49 18.53
C TRP A 15 -15.80 3.50 17.40
N VAL A 16 -15.91 3.92 16.12
CA VAL A 16 -15.57 3.09 14.96
C VAL A 16 -14.07 2.87 14.87
N ALA A 17 -13.26 3.86 15.21
CA ALA A 17 -11.80 3.71 15.25
C ALA A 17 -11.33 2.77 16.37
N GLU A 18 -12.15 2.64 17.43
CA GLU A 18 -11.90 1.83 18.63
C GLU A 18 -12.70 0.50 18.63
N ILE A 19 -13.33 0.16 17.51
CA ILE A 19 -14.25 -0.98 17.41
C ILE A 19 -13.56 -2.35 17.61
N LEU A 20 -12.27 -2.42 17.30
CA LEU A 20 -11.46 -3.62 17.50
C LEU A 20 -10.63 -3.50 18.79
N PRO A 21 -10.53 -4.59 19.59
CA PRO A 21 -9.67 -4.63 20.75
C PRO A 21 -8.21 -4.23 20.43
N PRO A 22 -7.49 -3.54 21.33
CA PRO A 22 -6.09 -3.16 21.13
C PRO A 22 -5.12 -4.33 20.93
N SER A 23 -5.56 -5.56 21.25
CA SER A 23 -4.83 -6.81 21.00
C SER A 23 -4.76 -7.19 19.52
N ILE A 24 -5.71 -6.71 18.70
CA ILE A 24 -5.71 -6.95 17.25
C ILE A 24 -4.78 -5.93 16.60
N LYS A 25 -3.64 -6.42 16.10
CA LYS A 25 -2.61 -5.61 15.46
C LYS A 25 -2.18 -6.22 14.14
N VAL A 26 -2.04 -5.36 13.14
CA VAL A 26 -1.46 -5.71 11.84
C VAL A 26 -0.20 -4.86 11.68
N HIS A 27 0.94 -5.52 11.45
CA HIS A 27 2.26 -4.87 11.41
C HIS A 27 2.57 -4.04 12.68
N GLY A 28 2.18 -4.57 13.84
CA GLY A 28 2.46 -3.95 15.14
C GLY A 28 1.61 -2.72 15.50
N ARG A 29 0.65 -2.33 14.64
CA ARG A 29 -0.24 -1.18 14.85
C ARG A 29 -1.70 -1.62 14.99
N THR A 30 -2.47 -0.89 15.81
CA THR A 30 -3.92 -1.09 15.95
C THR A 30 -4.69 -0.49 14.77
N PHE A 31 -5.98 -0.80 14.65
CA PHE A 31 -6.84 -0.26 13.61
C PHE A 31 -6.84 1.28 13.60
N SER A 32 -7.09 1.91 14.75
CA SER A 32 -7.03 3.38 14.91
C SER A 32 -5.68 3.96 14.46
N GLN A 33 -4.57 3.33 14.86
CA GLN A 33 -3.22 3.78 14.46
C GLN A 33 -2.97 3.65 12.96
N GLN A 34 -3.53 2.63 12.30
CA GLN A 34 -3.41 2.49 10.85
C GLN A 34 -4.28 3.52 10.11
N LEU A 35 -5.49 3.80 10.59
CA LEU A 35 -6.33 4.87 10.03
C LEU A 35 -5.66 6.24 10.15
N GLU A 36 -4.99 6.54 11.27
CA GLU A 36 -4.26 7.80 11.44
C GLU A 36 -2.99 7.88 10.61
N HIS A 37 -2.29 6.75 10.42
CA HIS A 37 -1.03 6.72 9.69
C HIS A 37 -1.18 6.71 8.18
N LEU A 38 -2.18 5.98 7.67
CA LEU A 38 -2.31 5.69 6.23
C LEU A 38 -3.32 6.58 5.52
N LEU A 39 -4.29 7.16 6.25
CA LEU A 39 -5.38 7.93 5.65
C LEU A 39 -5.33 9.40 6.04
N THR A 40 -5.72 10.25 5.08
CA THR A 40 -6.04 11.65 5.34
C THR A 40 -7.27 11.79 6.23
N ILE A 41 -7.51 13.02 6.72
CA ILE A 41 -8.67 13.33 7.57
C ILE A 41 -9.99 13.00 6.85
N GLN A 42 -10.09 13.31 5.55
CA GLN A 42 -11.28 13.08 4.75
C GLN A 42 -11.50 11.59 4.47
N GLU A 43 -10.46 10.88 4.06
CA GLU A 43 -10.52 9.43 3.82
C GLU A 43 -10.89 8.65 5.08
N ARG A 44 -10.32 9.03 6.23
CA ARG A 44 -10.68 8.43 7.52
C ARG A 44 -12.15 8.66 7.86
N TYR A 45 -12.68 9.87 7.61
CA TYR A 45 -14.10 10.15 7.81
C TYR A 45 -14.97 9.23 6.93
N THR A 46 -14.63 9.10 5.64
CA THR A 46 -15.34 8.21 4.72
C THR A 46 -15.34 6.77 5.22
N VAL A 47 -14.17 6.20 5.55
CA VAL A 47 -14.05 4.82 6.04
C VAL A 47 -14.86 4.60 7.31
N CYS A 48 -14.74 5.51 8.29
CA CYS A 48 -15.49 5.39 9.54
C CYS A 48 -17.00 5.52 9.33
N LYS A 49 -17.44 6.41 8.43
CA LYS A 49 -18.86 6.61 8.13
C LYS A 49 -19.48 5.41 7.40
N SER A 50 -18.74 4.80 6.48
CA SER A 50 -19.17 3.60 5.77
C SER A 50 -19.25 2.39 6.70
N LEU A 51 -18.31 2.26 7.64
CA LEU A 51 -18.40 1.24 8.70
C LEU A 51 -19.60 1.45 9.61
N GLU A 52 -19.87 2.68 10.07
CA GLU A 52 -21.08 2.99 10.84
C GLU A 52 -22.36 2.59 10.07
N THR A 53 -22.43 2.95 8.79
CA THR A 53 -23.57 2.62 7.91
C THR A 53 -23.72 1.11 7.73
N PHE A 54 -22.59 0.40 7.62
CA PHE A 54 -22.56 -1.07 7.59
C PHE A 54 -23.10 -1.70 8.87
N PHE A 55 -22.74 -1.20 10.06
CA PHE A 55 -23.27 -1.75 11.31
C PHE A 55 -24.78 -1.51 11.48
N GLN A 56 -25.32 -0.46 10.85
CA GLN A 56 -26.76 -0.19 10.87
C GLN A 56 -27.55 -1.08 9.90
N HIS A 57 -27.02 -1.34 8.71
CA HIS A 57 -27.78 -1.98 7.62
C HIS A 57 -27.26 -3.37 7.20
N ARG A 58 -26.10 -3.77 7.73
CA ARG A 58 -25.39 -5.03 7.43
C ARG A 58 -25.22 -5.29 5.93
N ASN A 59 -25.02 -4.21 5.16
CA ASN A 59 -24.84 -4.28 3.71
C ASN A 59 -23.36 -4.25 3.34
N VAL A 60 -22.78 -5.43 3.15
CA VAL A 60 -21.36 -5.62 2.76
C VAL A 60 -21.04 -4.92 1.43
N ASP A 61 -22.01 -4.83 0.52
CA ASP A 61 -21.78 -4.28 -0.81
C ASP A 61 -21.51 -2.79 -0.72
N THR A 62 -22.34 -2.07 0.03
CA THR A 62 -22.17 -0.64 0.31
C THR A 62 -20.84 -0.36 1.01
N LEU A 63 -20.48 -1.22 1.98
CA LEU A 63 -19.20 -1.11 2.67
C LEU A 63 -18.02 -1.21 1.68
N ILE A 64 -18.05 -2.19 0.78
CA ILE A 64 -17.01 -2.35 -0.25
C ILE A 64 -16.99 -1.16 -1.20
N VAL A 65 -18.15 -0.71 -1.69
CA VAL A 65 -18.27 0.43 -2.64
C VAL A 65 -17.60 1.67 -2.09
N ASP A 66 -17.86 1.99 -0.83
CA ASP A 66 -17.43 3.26 -0.24
C ASP A 66 -15.98 3.21 0.26
N VAL A 67 -15.55 2.05 0.78
CA VAL A 67 -14.23 1.90 1.38
C VAL A 67 -13.16 1.56 0.35
N PHE A 68 -13.49 0.74 -0.66
CA PHE A 68 -12.49 0.25 -1.62
C PHE A 68 -11.77 1.38 -2.40
N PRO A 69 -12.47 2.42 -2.92
CA PRO A 69 -11.82 3.53 -3.61
C PRO A 69 -10.89 4.34 -2.71
N VAL A 70 -11.16 4.36 -1.40
CA VAL A 70 -10.31 5.05 -0.41
C VAL A 70 -9.04 4.23 -0.12
N LEU A 71 -9.12 2.91 -0.22
CA LEU A 71 -7.99 1.99 -0.01
C LEU A 71 -7.28 1.67 -1.33
N ASP A 72 -6.88 2.72 -2.04
CA ASP A 72 -6.32 2.70 -3.39
C ASP A 72 -4.87 2.23 -3.51
N THR A 73 -4.11 2.20 -2.41
CA THR A 73 -2.71 1.77 -2.38
C THR A 73 -2.52 0.46 -1.58
N PRO A 74 -1.50 -0.35 -1.87
CA PRO A 74 -1.22 -1.58 -1.11
C PRO A 74 -1.05 -1.34 0.40
N ALA A 75 -0.49 -0.19 0.78
CA ALA A 75 -0.35 0.19 2.18
C ALA A 75 -1.72 0.44 2.83
N LYS A 76 -2.59 1.23 2.19
CA LYS A 76 -3.96 1.48 2.68
C LYS A 76 -4.80 0.20 2.68
N GLN A 77 -4.59 -0.72 1.75
CA GLN A 77 -5.31 -2.00 1.71
C GLN A 77 -5.10 -2.89 2.93
N LEU A 78 -4.06 -2.66 3.75
CA LEU A 78 -3.91 -3.33 5.05
C LEU A 78 -5.13 -3.08 5.97
N ILE A 79 -5.84 -1.98 5.78
CA ILE A 79 -7.06 -1.64 6.52
C ILE A 79 -8.16 -2.70 6.30
N TRP A 80 -8.20 -3.36 5.14
CA TRP A 80 -9.14 -4.47 4.88
C TRP A 80 -8.96 -5.63 5.85
N GLN A 81 -7.74 -5.91 6.32
CA GLN A 81 -7.50 -7.00 7.27
C GLN A 81 -8.22 -6.78 8.60
N PHE A 82 -8.40 -5.52 9.00
CA PHE A 82 -9.17 -5.16 10.18
C PHE A 82 -10.67 -5.19 9.90
N ILE A 83 -11.10 -4.65 8.75
CA ILE A 83 -12.51 -4.68 8.35
C ILE A 83 -13.02 -6.12 8.23
N TYR A 84 -12.20 -7.05 7.76
CA TYR A 84 -12.53 -8.48 7.71
C TYR A 84 -12.92 -9.06 9.07
N GLN A 85 -12.21 -8.66 10.13
CA GLN A 85 -12.49 -9.13 11.50
C GLN A 85 -13.85 -8.65 12.03
N LEU A 86 -14.46 -7.66 11.36
CA LEU A 86 -15.76 -7.11 11.71
C LEU A 86 -16.93 -7.77 10.96
N LEU A 87 -16.63 -8.63 9.98
CA LEU A 87 -17.62 -9.33 9.16
C LEU A 87 -17.89 -10.73 9.73
N THR A 88 -19.12 -11.24 9.58
CA THR A 88 -19.41 -12.67 9.84
C THR A 88 -18.78 -13.55 8.77
N TYR A 89 -18.70 -14.86 9.01
CA TYR A 89 -18.12 -15.81 8.06
C TYR A 89 -18.76 -15.73 6.66
N ASP A 90 -20.09 -15.69 6.56
CA ASP A 90 -20.79 -15.56 5.28
C ASP A 90 -20.52 -14.21 4.59
N GLU A 91 -20.43 -13.13 5.38
CA GLU A 91 -20.09 -11.79 4.90
C GLU A 91 -18.63 -11.73 4.42
N GLN A 92 -17.72 -12.43 5.09
CA GLN A 92 -16.31 -12.56 4.72
C GLN A 92 -16.15 -13.30 3.41
N GLU A 93 -16.90 -14.39 3.19
CA GLU A 93 -16.88 -15.15 1.94
C GLU A 93 -17.42 -14.30 0.78
N ARG A 94 -18.52 -13.56 0.99
CA ARG A 94 -19.08 -12.62 0.01
C ARG A 94 -18.12 -11.46 -0.28
N CYS A 95 -17.46 -10.95 0.76
CA CYS A 95 -16.43 -9.93 0.65
C CYS A 95 -15.20 -10.46 -0.08
N GLN A 96 -14.80 -11.70 0.16
CA GLN A 96 -13.62 -12.33 -0.46
C GLN A 96 -13.87 -12.67 -1.92
N GLY A 97 -15.05 -13.23 -2.22
CA GLY A 97 -15.51 -13.48 -3.58
C GLY A 97 -15.63 -12.19 -4.39
N LYS A 98 -15.83 -11.04 -3.74
CA LYS A 98 -15.80 -9.72 -4.39
C LYS A 98 -14.38 -9.17 -4.47
N LEU A 99 -13.62 -9.08 -3.38
CA LEU A 99 -12.25 -8.57 -3.30
C LEU A 99 -11.25 -9.36 -4.16
N SER A 100 -11.41 -10.67 -4.28
CA SER A 100 -10.62 -11.50 -5.21
C SER A 100 -10.93 -11.20 -6.69
N ARG A 101 -12.10 -10.60 -7.00
CA ARG A 101 -12.39 -10.06 -8.35
C ARG A 101 -11.63 -8.76 -8.63
N PHE A 102 -11.14 -8.05 -7.61
CA PHE A 102 -10.42 -6.77 -7.74
C PHE A 102 -8.91 -6.90 -7.79
N LEU A 103 -8.36 -7.81 -6.99
CA LEU A 103 -6.92 -8.00 -6.82
C LEU A 103 -6.69 -9.49 -7.07
N GLY A 104 -5.71 -9.87 -7.88
CA GLY A 104 -5.24 -11.26 -7.97
C GLY A 104 -4.60 -11.75 -6.67
N PHE A 105 -5.25 -11.54 -5.53
CA PHE A 105 -4.81 -11.84 -4.20
C PHE A 105 -5.04 -13.33 -3.96
N LYS A 106 -4.03 -14.14 -4.26
CA LYS A 106 -3.88 -15.41 -3.55
C LYS A 106 -3.57 -15.06 -2.10
N SER A 107 -4.58 -15.14 -1.23
CA SER A 107 -4.34 -15.18 0.21
C SER A 107 -3.57 -16.46 0.53
N SER A 108 -2.26 -16.34 0.61
CA SER A 108 -1.47 -17.26 1.41
C SER A 108 -1.36 -16.64 2.80
N ALA A 109 -1.71 -17.42 3.82
CA ALA A 109 -1.71 -17.10 5.24
C ALA A 109 -2.92 -16.31 5.79
N VAL A 110 -4.01 -17.04 6.06
CA VAL A 110 -4.71 -16.83 7.32
C VAL A 110 -3.97 -17.65 8.37
N LEU A 111 -3.43 -16.95 9.37
CA LEU A 111 -2.84 -17.54 10.57
C LEU A 111 -3.95 -18.20 11.39
N GLU A 112 -3.90 -19.53 11.47
CA GLU A 112 -4.44 -20.29 12.59
C GLU A 112 -3.88 -19.72 13.91
N PRO A 113 -4.70 -19.34 14.90
CA PRO A 113 -4.21 -19.12 16.25
C PRO A 113 -3.89 -20.49 16.85
N GLY A 114 -2.60 -20.71 17.14
CA GLY A 114 -2.08 -21.99 17.58
C GLY A 114 -2.82 -22.63 18.75
N VAL A 115 -3.15 -23.92 18.57
CA VAL A 115 -3.34 -24.88 19.65
C VAL A 115 -2.44 -26.07 19.34
N SER A 116 -1.44 -26.29 20.19
CA SER A 116 -0.49 -27.40 20.08
C SER A 116 -1.20 -28.76 20.23
N PRO A 117 -0.68 -29.84 19.61
CA PRO A 117 -1.42 -31.06 19.38
C PRO A 117 -1.19 -32.07 20.51
N GLU A 118 -2.24 -32.47 21.22
CA GLU A 118 -2.31 -33.80 21.84
C GLU A 118 -3.75 -34.14 22.24
N GLN A 119 -4.18 -35.32 21.77
CA GLN A 119 -5.33 -36.10 22.24
C GLN A 119 -6.74 -35.50 22.03
N LEU A 120 -7.51 -36.10 21.10
CA LEU A 120 -8.67 -36.91 21.49
C LEU A 120 -9.31 -37.62 20.30
N HIS A 121 -9.42 -38.92 20.47
CA HIS A 121 -10.12 -39.88 19.64
C HIS A 121 -11.62 -39.56 19.49
N ARG A 122 -12.14 -39.82 18.28
CA ARG A 122 -13.41 -40.54 17.98
C ARG A 122 -14.61 -40.27 18.91
N ARG A 123 -15.68 -39.67 18.36
CA ARG A 123 -17.00 -40.34 18.18
C ARG A 123 -18.03 -39.40 17.54
N SER A 124 -18.61 -39.88 16.44
CA SER A 124 -19.93 -39.47 15.97
C SER A 124 -21.00 -39.77 17.01
N SER A 125 -22.02 -38.92 17.13
CA SER A 125 -23.38 -39.31 17.54
C SER A 125 -24.41 -38.27 17.10
N SER A 126 -25.37 -38.76 16.33
CA SER A 126 -26.62 -38.12 15.92
C SER A 126 -27.58 -38.00 17.11
N MET A 127 -28.34 -36.90 17.18
CA MET A 127 -29.62 -36.86 17.89
C MET A 127 -30.58 -35.87 17.21
N ARG A 128 -31.74 -36.38 16.79
CA ARG A 128 -32.93 -35.61 16.39
C ARG A 128 -33.66 -35.13 17.64
N VAL A 129 -34.21 -33.93 17.60
CA VAL A 129 -35.34 -33.52 18.45
C VAL A 129 -36.36 -32.78 17.59
N SER A 130 -37.60 -33.28 17.65
CA SER A 130 -38.79 -32.69 17.05
C SER A 130 -39.46 -31.71 18.03
N GLY A 131 -40.02 -30.60 17.53
CA GLY A 131 -40.85 -29.69 18.31
C GLY A 131 -41.61 -28.71 17.41
N SER A 132 -42.91 -28.60 17.61
CA SER A 132 -43.93 -28.10 16.67
C SER A 132 -44.27 -26.59 16.76
N SER A 133 -44.48 -26.00 15.58
CA SER A 133 -45.53 -25.02 15.17
C SER A 133 -45.83 -23.76 15.99
N PHE A 134 -45.66 -22.58 15.37
CA PHE A 134 -46.61 -21.46 15.41
C PHE A 134 -46.48 -20.61 14.13
N ARG A 135 -47.58 -20.49 13.37
CA ARG A 135 -47.74 -19.54 12.23
C ARG A 135 -48.21 -18.18 12.78
N ASN A 136 -47.71 -17.09 12.19
CA ASN A 136 -48.52 -15.90 11.88
C ASN A 136 -47.95 -15.15 10.66
N PRO A 137 -48.79 -14.45 9.88
CA PRO A 137 -48.53 -14.16 8.47
C PRO A 137 -47.97 -12.75 8.27
N ILE A 138 -46.81 -12.65 7.62
CA ILE A 138 -46.31 -11.37 7.09
C ILE A 138 -46.26 -11.50 5.57
N ARG A 139 -47.15 -10.72 4.96
CA ARG A 139 -47.29 -10.42 3.53
C ARG A 139 -45.94 -10.44 2.80
N GLU A 140 -45.73 -11.49 2.00
CA GLU A 140 -44.62 -11.59 1.05
C GLU A 140 -44.66 -10.39 0.09
N ARG A 141 -43.62 -9.55 0.14
CA ARG A 141 -43.21 -8.77 -1.03
C ARG A 141 -42.51 -9.77 -1.95
N SER A 142 -43.11 -10.03 -3.10
CA SER A 142 -42.54 -10.85 -4.17
C SER A 142 -41.07 -10.47 -4.38
N SER A 143 -40.20 -11.44 -4.15
CA SER A 143 -38.75 -11.35 -4.28
C SER A 143 -38.26 -12.05 -5.55
N ASP A 144 -39.15 -12.27 -6.53
CA ASP A 144 -38.96 -13.29 -7.57
C ASP A 144 -38.40 -12.78 -8.91
N ASP A 145 -38.09 -11.48 -9.06
CA ASP A 145 -37.55 -10.94 -10.33
C ASP A 145 -36.07 -10.48 -10.24
N CYS A 146 -35.34 -10.95 -9.22
CA CYS A 146 -34.01 -10.45 -8.87
C CYS A 146 -32.93 -11.54 -9.12
N ILE A 147 -32.09 -11.38 -10.15
CA ILE A 147 -31.08 -12.39 -10.50
C ILE A 147 -29.83 -12.29 -9.59
N ILE A 148 -29.39 -11.10 -9.13
CA ILE A 148 -28.10 -10.97 -8.42
C ILE A 148 -28.06 -9.86 -7.36
N GLY A 149 -27.71 -10.20 -6.12
CA GLY A 149 -27.56 -9.25 -4.99
C GLY A 149 -26.39 -8.23 -5.05
N THR A 150 -26.12 -7.57 -6.16
CA THR A 150 -25.17 -6.44 -6.33
C THR A 150 -25.83 -5.12 -6.74
N HIS A 151 -27.17 -5.02 -6.71
CA HIS A 151 -27.91 -3.90 -7.29
C HIS A 151 -27.55 -2.51 -6.78
N LEU A 152 -27.25 -2.36 -5.48
CA LEU A 152 -27.06 -1.01 -4.92
C LEU A 152 -25.78 -0.35 -5.41
N GLY A 153 -24.66 -1.08 -5.45
CA GLY A 153 -23.38 -0.54 -5.92
C GLY A 153 -23.40 -0.19 -7.41
N MET A 154 -24.07 -1.01 -8.22
CA MET A 154 -24.25 -0.74 -9.64
C MET A 154 -25.21 0.44 -9.88
N ALA A 155 -26.32 0.52 -9.15
CA ALA A 155 -27.24 1.66 -9.26
C ALA A 155 -26.55 3.00 -8.93
N ILE A 156 -25.72 3.02 -7.89
CA ILE A 156 -24.91 4.20 -7.53
C ILE A 156 -23.92 4.53 -8.65
N LEU A 157 -23.23 3.53 -9.21
CA LEU A 157 -22.32 3.73 -10.33
C LEU A 157 -23.03 4.34 -11.53
N ILE A 158 -24.18 3.80 -11.94
CA ILE A 158 -24.98 4.32 -13.07
C ILE A 158 -25.32 5.80 -12.85
N ALA A 159 -25.77 6.16 -11.65
CA ALA A 159 -26.09 7.54 -11.30
C ALA A 159 -24.87 8.49 -11.37
N HIS A 160 -23.68 7.99 -11.04
CA HIS A 160 -22.44 8.77 -11.03
C HIS A 160 -21.74 8.83 -12.38
N LEU A 161 -21.89 7.80 -13.21
CA LEU A 161 -21.22 7.64 -14.51
C LEU A 161 -21.62 8.77 -15.47
N LYS A 162 -22.85 9.28 -15.38
CA LYS A 162 -23.42 10.33 -16.26
C LYS A 162 -23.24 10.04 -17.76
N LEU A 163 -23.13 8.76 -18.12
CA LEU A 163 -23.09 8.28 -19.50
C LEU A 163 -24.27 7.35 -19.71
N SER A 164 -24.92 7.46 -20.87
CA SER A 164 -25.89 6.44 -21.27
C SER A 164 -25.17 5.12 -21.61
N THR A 165 -25.93 4.03 -21.64
CA THR A 165 -25.41 2.71 -22.06
C THR A 165 -24.91 2.71 -23.50
N SER A 166 -25.56 3.47 -24.40
CA SER A 166 -25.13 3.63 -25.79
C SER A 166 -23.79 4.37 -25.87
N GLU A 167 -23.62 5.43 -25.08
CA GLU A 167 -22.37 6.19 -25.04
C GLU A 167 -21.22 5.36 -24.45
N LEU A 168 -21.48 4.61 -23.38
CA LEU A 168 -20.48 3.70 -22.82
C LEU A 168 -20.09 2.60 -23.83
N ARG A 169 -21.06 2.06 -24.58
CA ARG A 169 -20.78 1.14 -25.68
C ARG A 169 -19.87 1.77 -26.72
N GLU A 170 -20.18 2.97 -27.19
CA GLU A 170 -19.31 3.69 -28.15
C GLU A 170 -17.90 3.90 -27.60
N VAL A 171 -17.77 4.30 -26.33
CA VAL A 171 -16.47 4.47 -25.66
C VAL A 171 -15.65 3.18 -25.69
N LEU A 172 -16.27 2.02 -25.43
CA LEU A 172 -15.61 0.72 -25.38
C LEU A 172 -15.33 0.13 -26.77
N MET A 173 -16.19 0.40 -27.76
CA MET A 173 -15.97 -0.02 -29.15
C MET A 173 -14.84 0.79 -29.80
N ASN A 174 -14.71 2.07 -29.44
CA ASN A 174 -13.72 2.99 -29.99
C ASN A 174 -12.46 3.16 -29.11
N MET A 175 -12.45 2.62 -27.89
CA MET A 175 -11.36 2.73 -26.92
C MET A 175 -10.93 4.19 -26.63
N THR A 176 -11.91 5.09 -26.59
CA THR A 176 -11.73 6.52 -26.29
C THR A 176 -11.55 6.78 -24.80
N THR A 177 -10.75 7.78 -24.43
CA THR A 177 -10.38 8.04 -23.02
C THR A 177 -10.95 9.34 -22.46
N GLU A 178 -11.64 10.14 -23.27
CA GLU A 178 -12.07 11.51 -22.92
C GLU A 178 -13.30 11.55 -22.01
N ARG A 179 -14.17 10.55 -22.12
CA ARG A 179 -15.49 10.54 -21.47
C ARG A 179 -15.55 9.68 -20.22
N LEU A 180 -14.53 8.86 -19.96
CA LEU A 180 -14.56 7.84 -18.92
C LEU A 180 -13.27 7.85 -18.11
N GLU A 181 -13.35 8.37 -16.90
CA GLU A 181 -12.20 8.47 -15.98
C GLU A 181 -11.75 7.09 -15.46
N PRO A 182 -10.46 6.91 -15.11
CA PRO A 182 -9.94 5.65 -14.57
C PRO A 182 -10.71 5.10 -13.36
N ALA A 183 -11.19 5.99 -12.48
CA ALA A 183 -11.97 5.61 -11.30
C ALA A 183 -13.30 4.92 -11.70
N HIS A 184 -14.00 5.47 -12.70
CA HIS A 184 -15.22 4.86 -13.24
C HIS A 184 -14.92 3.52 -13.90
N ILE A 185 -13.80 3.38 -14.63
CA ILE A 185 -13.41 2.10 -15.24
C ILE A 185 -13.14 1.04 -14.17
N LYS A 186 -12.47 1.39 -13.06
CA LYS A 186 -12.26 0.48 -11.93
C LYS A 186 -13.59 0.03 -11.31
N GLN A 187 -14.55 0.94 -11.15
CA GLN A 187 -15.88 0.62 -10.63
C GLN A 187 -16.67 -0.27 -11.61
N LEU A 188 -16.62 0.00 -12.91
CA LEU A 188 -17.23 -0.85 -13.93
C LEU A 188 -16.63 -2.25 -13.95
N LEU A 189 -15.31 -2.38 -13.78
CA LEU A 189 -14.62 -3.67 -13.65
C LEU A 189 -15.05 -4.42 -12.39
N LEU A 190 -15.19 -3.71 -11.27
CA LEU A 190 -15.67 -4.27 -10.01
C LEU A 190 -17.04 -4.94 -10.19
N TYR A 191 -18.00 -4.25 -10.80
CA TYR A 191 -19.35 -4.78 -10.94
C TYR A 191 -19.58 -5.56 -12.24
N ALA A 192 -18.54 -5.79 -13.05
CA ALA A 192 -18.69 -6.55 -14.27
C ALA A 192 -19.00 -8.03 -13.95
N PRO A 193 -20.00 -8.63 -14.61
CA PRO A 193 -20.55 -9.94 -14.26
C PRO A 193 -19.51 -11.05 -14.46
N ASN A 194 -19.37 -11.95 -13.50
CA ASN A 194 -18.49 -13.13 -13.57
C ASN A 194 -18.98 -14.14 -14.64
N GLU A 195 -18.22 -15.21 -14.87
CA GLU A 195 -18.56 -16.17 -15.94
C GLU A 195 -19.88 -16.89 -15.69
N GLU A 196 -20.22 -17.18 -14.43
CA GLU A 196 -21.50 -17.78 -14.06
C GLU A 196 -22.67 -16.80 -14.27
N GLU A 197 -22.50 -15.55 -13.85
CA GLU A 197 -23.48 -14.46 -14.03
C GLU A 197 -23.70 -14.16 -15.52
N VAL A 198 -22.63 -14.13 -16.32
CA VAL A 198 -22.72 -13.99 -17.79
C VAL A 198 -23.60 -15.09 -18.37
N LYS A 199 -23.37 -16.36 -18.00
CA LYS A 199 -24.19 -17.48 -18.48
C LYS A 199 -25.65 -17.36 -18.07
N GLN A 200 -25.93 -16.85 -16.87
CA GLN A 200 -27.31 -16.61 -16.42
C GLN A 200 -28.01 -15.55 -17.28
N TYR A 201 -27.32 -14.46 -17.60
CA TYR A 201 -27.86 -13.44 -18.49
C TYR A 201 -28.00 -13.94 -19.94
N GLU A 202 -27.07 -14.74 -20.44
CA GLU A 202 -27.15 -15.36 -21.78
C GLU A 202 -28.35 -16.33 -21.91
N GLN A 203 -28.75 -16.97 -20.82
CA GLN A 203 -29.88 -17.90 -20.76
C GLN A 203 -31.21 -17.20 -20.44
N PHE A 204 -31.21 -15.88 -20.22
CA PHE A 204 -32.41 -15.13 -19.90
C PHE A 204 -33.25 -14.88 -21.16
N GLU A 205 -34.32 -15.65 -21.33
CA GLU A 205 -35.22 -15.56 -22.50
C GLU A 205 -36.46 -14.66 -22.29
N GLN A 206 -36.63 -14.10 -21.09
CA GLN A 206 -37.77 -13.23 -20.80
C GLN A 206 -37.55 -11.80 -21.30
N ASP A 207 -38.59 -10.97 -21.23
CA ASP A 207 -38.52 -9.56 -21.59
C ASP A 207 -37.51 -8.80 -20.71
N PRO A 208 -36.42 -8.24 -21.28
CA PRO A 208 -35.43 -7.47 -20.53
C PRO A 208 -36.01 -6.27 -19.79
N ALA A 209 -37.17 -5.74 -20.20
CA ALA A 209 -37.83 -4.63 -19.51
C ALA A 209 -38.32 -5.00 -18.11
N LYS A 210 -38.41 -6.30 -17.78
CA LYS A 210 -38.78 -6.80 -16.45
C LYS A 210 -37.61 -6.83 -15.46
N LEU A 211 -36.39 -6.74 -15.97
CA LEU A 211 -35.20 -6.72 -15.13
C LEU A 211 -35.10 -5.41 -14.36
N SER A 212 -34.41 -5.43 -13.21
CA SER A 212 -34.08 -4.21 -12.49
C SER A 212 -33.18 -3.28 -13.33
N GLU A 213 -33.18 -1.97 -13.07
CA GLU A 213 -32.32 -1.02 -13.79
C GLU A 213 -30.83 -1.43 -13.82
N PRO A 214 -30.22 -1.90 -12.72
CA PRO A 214 -28.86 -2.46 -12.74
C PRO A 214 -28.67 -3.69 -13.63
N ASP A 215 -29.65 -4.59 -13.67
CA ASP A 215 -29.58 -5.79 -14.50
C ASP A 215 -29.79 -5.47 -15.97
N GLN A 216 -30.68 -4.52 -16.28
CA GLN A 216 -30.84 -4.00 -17.64
C GLN A 216 -29.54 -3.37 -18.14
N PHE A 217 -28.85 -2.61 -17.28
CA PHE A 217 -27.53 -2.06 -17.60
C PHE A 217 -26.52 -3.18 -17.90
N ILE A 218 -26.40 -4.19 -17.03
CA ILE A 218 -25.49 -5.31 -17.25
C ILE A 218 -25.82 -6.07 -18.52
N PHE A 219 -27.10 -6.39 -18.74
CA PHE A 219 -27.58 -7.08 -19.92
C PHE A 219 -27.20 -6.33 -21.20
N GLN A 220 -27.37 -5.00 -21.21
CA GLN A 220 -26.91 -4.16 -22.32
C GLN A 220 -25.39 -4.15 -22.47
N MET A 221 -24.62 -4.11 -21.38
CA MET A 221 -23.16 -4.17 -21.44
C MET A 221 -22.63 -5.51 -21.95
N LEU A 222 -23.34 -6.61 -21.71
CA LEU A 222 -22.99 -7.92 -22.26
C LEU A 222 -23.16 -8.02 -23.77
N THR A 223 -23.92 -7.10 -24.39
CA THR A 223 -23.95 -6.97 -25.86
C THR A 223 -22.67 -6.38 -26.45
N VAL A 224 -21.75 -5.87 -25.60
CA VAL A 224 -20.43 -5.42 -26.01
C VAL A 224 -19.49 -6.63 -26.01
N PRO A 225 -18.91 -7.02 -27.17
CA PRO A 225 -18.05 -8.19 -27.25
C PRO A 225 -16.85 -8.06 -26.31
N GLU A 226 -16.57 -9.08 -25.51
CA GLU A 226 -15.41 -9.09 -24.60
C GLU A 226 -15.38 -7.87 -23.63
N TYR A 227 -16.55 -7.44 -23.15
CA TYR A 227 -16.75 -6.27 -22.27
C TYR A 227 -15.66 -6.10 -21.19
N LYS A 228 -15.39 -7.15 -20.40
CA LYS A 228 -14.36 -7.14 -19.35
C LYS A 228 -12.96 -6.89 -19.89
N THR A 229 -12.62 -7.51 -21.01
CA THR A 229 -11.31 -7.37 -21.67
C THR A 229 -11.12 -5.94 -22.16
N ARG A 230 -12.17 -5.32 -22.74
CA ARG A 230 -12.14 -3.91 -23.15
C ARG A 230 -11.94 -2.97 -21.99
N LEU A 231 -12.69 -3.15 -20.90
CA LEU A 231 -12.52 -2.35 -19.69
C LEU A 231 -11.10 -2.45 -19.12
N ARG A 232 -10.53 -3.65 -19.00
CA ARG A 232 -9.15 -3.85 -18.53
C ARG A 232 -8.15 -3.15 -19.44
N SER A 233 -8.33 -3.29 -20.75
CA SER A 233 -7.46 -2.67 -21.76
C SER A 233 -7.55 -1.14 -21.75
N LEU A 234 -8.75 -0.60 -21.57
CA LEU A 234 -8.98 0.84 -21.48
C LEU A 234 -8.40 1.41 -20.20
N HIS A 235 -8.60 0.73 -19.07
CA HIS A 235 -7.98 1.09 -17.80
C HIS A 235 -6.45 1.14 -17.93
N PHE A 236 -5.85 0.12 -18.53
CA PHE A 236 -4.41 0.08 -18.79
C PHE A 236 -3.98 1.26 -19.66
N LYS A 237 -4.68 1.52 -20.77
CA LYS A 237 -4.41 2.67 -21.66
C LYS A 237 -4.44 4.00 -20.93
N THR A 238 -5.40 4.21 -20.01
CA THR A 238 -5.53 5.45 -19.25
C THR A 238 -4.53 5.63 -18.12
N THR A 239 -3.95 4.54 -17.59
CA THR A 239 -3.13 4.59 -16.36
C THR A 239 -1.65 4.30 -16.59
N LEU A 240 -1.27 3.78 -17.77
CA LEU A 240 0.10 3.34 -18.04
C LEU A 240 1.15 4.45 -17.86
N GLN A 241 0.85 5.67 -18.32
CA GLN A 241 1.81 6.78 -18.26
C GLN A 241 2.15 7.16 -16.82
N GLU A 242 1.13 7.36 -15.97
CA GLU A 242 1.29 7.68 -14.55
C GLU A 242 2.07 6.58 -13.83
N ARG A 243 1.63 5.31 -13.97
CA ARG A 243 2.30 4.15 -13.37
C ARG A 243 3.77 4.04 -13.78
N THR A 244 4.07 4.24 -15.07
CA THR A 244 5.44 4.17 -15.60
C THR A 244 6.33 5.27 -15.00
N GLU A 245 5.81 6.49 -14.89
CA GLU A 245 6.57 7.62 -14.32
C GLU A 245 6.79 7.45 -12.81
N GLU A 246 5.78 6.96 -12.06
CA GLU A 246 5.93 6.67 -10.63
C GLU A 246 7.03 5.63 -10.37
N MET A 247 7.02 4.51 -11.11
CA MET A 247 8.07 3.50 -10.99
C MET A 247 9.44 4.03 -11.41
N LYS A 248 9.49 4.87 -12.45
CA LYS A 248 10.73 5.49 -12.91
C LYS A 248 11.35 6.38 -11.83
N VAL A 249 10.55 7.22 -11.18
CA VAL A 249 11.00 8.05 -10.04
C VAL A 249 11.51 7.16 -8.90
N ALA A 250 10.81 6.07 -8.58
CA ALA A 250 11.21 5.15 -7.54
C ALA A 250 12.58 4.49 -7.82
N TYR A 251 12.81 4.00 -9.05
CA TYR A 251 14.10 3.42 -9.43
C TYR A 251 15.21 4.45 -9.54
N ASP A 252 14.91 5.68 -9.99
CA ASP A 252 15.86 6.79 -10.01
C ASP A 252 16.35 7.14 -8.59
N TYR A 253 15.46 7.11 -7.59
CA TYR A 253 15.87 7.28 -6.19
C TYR A 253 16.84 6.20 -5.73
N ILE A 254 16.55 4.92 -6.02
CA ILE A 254 17.45 3.81 -5.66
C ILE A 254 18.82 3.99 -6.35
N TYR A 255 18.83 4.31 -7.63
CA TYR A 255 20.05 4.52 -8.41
C TYR A 255 20.88 5.68 -7.84
N LYS A 256 20.29 6.87 -7.73
CA LYS A 256 20.98 8.08 -7.27
C LYS A 256 21.48 7.93 -5.83
N ALA A 257 20.66 7.42 -4.92
CA ALA A 257 21.08 7.17 -3.54
C ALA A 257 22.27 6.19 -3.47
N SER A 258 22.29 5.16 -4.32
CA SER A 258 23.42 4.23 -4.41
C SER A 258 24.71 4.92 -4.86
N VAL A 259 24.62 5.76 -5.88
CA VAL A 259 25.77 6.54 -6.40
C VAL A 259 26.25 7.58 -5.38
N GLU A 260 25.33 8.32 -4.77
CA GLU A 260 25.60 9.32 -3.72
C GLU A 260 26.37 8.69 -2.56
N LEU A 261 25.88 7.59 -1.98
CA LEU A 261 26.53 6.91 -0.85
C LEU A 261 27.92 6.39 -1.21
N LYS A 262 28.07 5.76 -2.38
CA LYS A 262 29.33 5.16 -2.82
C LYS A 262 30.40 6.21 -3.14
N SER A 263 30.00 7.37 -3.65
CA SER A 263 30.93 8.42 -4.10
C SER A 263 31.20 9.50 -3.05
N SER A 264 30.44 9.55 -1.95
CA SER A 264 30.58 10.59 -0.92
C SER A 264 31.87 10.45 -0.12
N LYS A 265 32.87 11.26 -0.50
CA LYS A 265 34.14 11.39 0.23
C LYS A 265 33.95 11.90 1.66
N LYS A 266 32.97 12.78 1.87
CA LYS A 266 32.67 13.32 3.21
C LYS A 266 32.11 12.23 4.11
N LEU A 267 31.16 11.44 3.64
CA LEU A 267 30.65 10.28 4.39
C LEU A 267 31.78 9.31 4.71
N ALA A 268 32.63 8.97 3.73
CA ALA A 268 33.77 8.09 3.97
C ALA A 268 34.69 8.60 5.10
N LYS A 269 35.02 9.90 5.11
CA LYS A 269 35.80 10.50 6.21
C LYS A 269 35.08 10.47 7.54
N ILE A 270 33.78 10.73 7.59
CA ILE A 270 33.00 10.61 8.82
C ILE A 270 33.03 9.17 9.36
N LEU A 271 32.92 8.16 8.50
CA LEU A 271 33.02 6.75 8.90
C LEU A 271 34.42 6.40 9.44
N GLU A 272 35.49 6.97 8.86
CA GLU A 272 36.85 6.85 9.41
C GLU A 272 36.93 7.43 10.84
N PHE A 273 36.31 8.59 11.09
CA PHE A 273 36.25 9.17 12.44
C PHE A 273 35.46 8.30 13.42
N VAL A 274 34.31 7.76 13.00
CA VAL A 274 33.52 6.83 13.81
C VAL A 274 34.36 5.62 14.21
N LEU A 275 35.10 5.03 13.25
CA LEU A 275 35.98 3.89 13.51
C LEU A 275 37.13 4.27 14.47
N ALA A 276 37.80 5.41 14.24
CA ALA A 276 38.92 5.86 15.06
C ALA A 276 38.48 6.14 16.51
N MET A 277 37.36 6.83 16.68
CA MET A 277 36.81 7.18 17.99
C MET A 277 36.27 5.93 18.72
N GLY A 278 35.62 5.01 18.01
CA GLY A 278 35.22 3.71 18.57
C GLY A 278 36.42 2.89 19.07
N ASN A 279 37.49 2.80 18.27
CA ASN A 279 38.73 2.14 18.66
C ASN A 279 39.41 2.80 19.88
N TYR A 280 39.40 4.14 19.94
CA TYR A 280 39.95 4.86 21.08
C TYR A 280 39.21 4.54 22.39
N LEU A 281 37.86 4.49 22.35
CA LEU A 281 37.06 4.13 23.52
C LEU A 281 37.28 2.67 23.96
N ASN A 282 37.62 1.78 23.02
CA ASN A 282 37.86 0.36 23.28
C ASN A 282 39.31 0.02 23.67
N ASN A 283 40.19 1.00 23.85
CA ASN A 283 41.63 0.79 24.16
C ASN A 283 41.92 0.07 25.50
N GLY A 284 40.90 -0.23 26.33
CA GLY A 284 41.03 -1.11 27.50
C GLY A 284 41.00 -2.61 27.19
N GLN A 285 40.70 -3.00 25.94
CA GLN A 285 40.71 -4.38 25.46
C GLN A 285 42.11 -4.78 24.98
N PRO A 286 42.48 -6.09 25.01
CA PRO A 286 43.79 -6.55 24.53
C PRO A 286 44.11 -6.04 23.12
N LYS A 287 45.35 -5.59 22.90
CA LYS A 287 45.81 -4.98 21.63
C LYS A 287 45.60 -5.83 20.37
N SER A 288 45.33 -7.14 20.50
CA SER A 288 44.99 -8.01 19.35
C SER A 288 43.58 -7.81 18.79
N HIS A 289 42.74 -6.96 19.40
CA HIS A 289 41.34 -6.71 19.00
C HIS A 289 41.08 -5.32 18.39
N ARG A 290 42.11 -4.62 17.86
CA ARG A 290 41.86 -3.37 17.13
C ARG A 290 41.01 -3.66 15.88
N THR A 291 39.80 -3.12 15.85
CA THR A 291 38.85 -3.39 14.77
C THR A 291 39.18 -2.52 13.56
N THR A 292 39.19 -3.11 12.36
CA THR A 292 39.47 -2.43 11.10
C THR A 292 38.20 -1.99 10.34
N SER A 293 37.03 -2.41 10.82
CA SER A 293 35.72 -2.16 10.21
C SER A 293 34.60 -2.24 11.25
N PHE A 294 33.43 -1.68 10.95
CA PHE A 294 32.21 -1.89 11.72
C PHE A 294 31.03 -2.11 10.78
N LYS A 295 29.97 -2.76 11.26
CA LYS A 295 28.74 -2.96 10.49
C LYS A 295 27.95 -1.66 10.42
N ILE A 296 27.38 -1.34 9.26
CA ILE A 296 26.68 -0.05 9.05
C ILE A 296 25.51 0.18 10.00
N ASN A 297 24.86 -0.88 10.51
CA ASN A 297 23.82 -0.75 11.54
C ASN A 297 24.29 0.00 12.78
N PHE A 298 25.59 -0.06 13.11
CA PHE A 298 26.16 0.67 14.25
C PHE A 298 25.95 2.19 14.14
N LEU A 299 25.77 2.74 12.93
CA LEU A 299 25.49 4.17 12.73
C LEU A 299 24.20 4.63 13.44
N THR A 300 23.20 3.75 13.56
CA THR A 300 21.93 4.09 14.24
C THR A 300 22.09 4.11 15.76
N GLU A 301 23.10 3.41 16.29
CA GLU A 301 23.42 3.29 17.72
C GLU A 301 24.22 4.49 18.26
N LEU A 302 24.89 5.26 17.40
CA LEU A 302 25.73 6.40 17.82
C LEU A 302 24.95 7.43 18.65
N SER A 303 23.66 7.59 18.38
CA SER A 303 22.80 8.50 19.14
C SER A 303 22.36 7.96 20.49
N THR A 304 22.51 6.66 20.76
CA THR A 304 22.06 6.01 22.01
C THR A 304 23.22 5.69 22.95
N THR A 305 24.45 5.56 22.44
CA THR A 305 25.66 5.41 23.26
C THR A 305 25.95 6.70 24.04
N LYS A 306 25.67 6.73 25.34
CA LYS A 306 25.83 7.91 26.20
C LYS A 306 27.26 8.04 26.75
N THR A 307 27.66 9.27 27.06
CA THR A 307 28.85 9.57 27.87
C THR A 307 28.66 9.10 29.32
N VAL A 308 29.76 8.97 30.09
CA VAL A 308 29.73 8.51 31.49
C VAL A 308 28.84 9.39 32.38
N ASP A 309 28.82 10.70 32.13
CA ASP A 309 27.97 11.66 32.84
C ASP A 309 26.51 11.69 32.35
N GLY A 310 26.18 10.91 31.31
CA GLY A 310 24.85 10.80 30.72
C GLY A 310 24.36 12.03 29.98
N LYS A 311 25.17 13.10 29.86
CA LYS A 311 24.77 14.40 29.31
C LYS A 311 24.84 14.49 27.80
N SER A 312 25.63 13.64 27.17
CA SER A 312 25.85 13.64 25.72
C SER A 312 25.90 12.22 25.19
N THR A 313 25.95 12.08 23.87
CA THR A 313 26.05 10.78 23.20
C THR A 313 27.26 10.76 22.31
N PHE A 314 27.68 9.58 21.87
CA PHE A 314 28.79 9.42 20.93
C PHE A 314 28.58 10.31 19.69
N LEU A 315 27.36 10.38 19.17
CA LEU A 315 27.02 11.24 18.04
C LEU A 315 27.23 12.74 18.31
N HIS A 316 26.92 13.21 19.53
CA HIS A 316 27.21 14.61 19.92
C HIS A 316 28.70 14.89 19.98
N ILE A 317 29.48 13.94 20.52
CA ILE A 317 30.94 14.07 20.59
C ILE A 317 31.54 14.07 19.17
N LEU A 318 31.05 13.20 18.28
CA LEU A 318 31.43 13.19 16.87
C LEU A 318 31.12 14.54 16.21
N ALA A 319 29.88 15.03 16.32
CA ALA A 319 29.46 16.30 15.75
C ALA A 319 30.30 17.48 16.26
N LYS A 320 30.59 17.52 17.56
CA LYS A 320 31.45 18.54 18.17
C LYS A 320 32.88 18.46 17.66
N SER A 321 33.46 17.26 17.57
CA SER A 321 34.81 17.05 17.07
C SER A 321 34.95 17.47 15.61
N LEU A 322 33.98 17.09 14.76
CA LEU A 322 33.93 17.53 13.37
C LEU A 322 33.77 19.05 13.27
N CYS A 323 32.96 19.68 14.12
CA CYS A 323 32.80 21.13 14.12
C CYS A 323 34.09 21.89 14.46
N GLN A 324 34.94 21.30 15.33
CA GLN A 324 36.19 21.93 15.76
C GLN A 324 37.34 21.71 14.79
N HIS A 325 37.40 20.54 14.16
CA HIS A 325 38.58 20.13 13.39
C HIS A 325 38.33 19.94 11.89
N PHE A 326 37.09 19.65 11.46
CA PHE A 326 36.73 19.31 10.08
C PHE A 326 35.37 19.93 9.68
N PRO A 327 35.20 21.26 9.77
CA PRO A 327 33.91 21.92 9.54
C PRO A 327 33.35 21.69 8.12
N GLU A 328 34.20 21.39 7.14
CA GLU A 328 33.84 21.06 5.77
C GLU A 328 33.05 19.74 5.64
N LEU A 329 33.12 18.86 6.64
CA LEU A 329 32.38 17.59 6.67
C LEU A 329 30.95 17.76 7.19
N LEU A 330 30.64 18.87 7.87
CA LEU A 330 29.34 19.08 8.53
C LEU A 330 28.15 19.13 7.57
N ASN A 331 28.39 19.43 6.29
CA ASN A 331 27.35 19.54 5.27
C ASN A 331 27.27 18.30 4.35
N PHE A 332 27.80 17.16 4.77
CA PHE A 332 27.78 15.92 3.97
C PHE A 332 26.37 15.47 3.58
N SER A 333 25.35 15.78 4.39
CA SER A 333 23.95 15.45 4.09
C SER A 333 23.43 16.12 2.83
N ARG A 334 24.01 17.27 2.44
CA ARG A 334 23.68 17.97 1.18
C ARG A 334 24.11 17.20 -0.06
N ASP A 335 25.07 16.28 0.09
CA ASP A 335 25.55 15.44 -1.00
C ASP A 335 24.76 14.10 -1.06
N LEU A 336 23.82 13.87 -0.14
CA LEU A 336 23.08 12.61 0.06
C LEU A 336 21.55 12.83 0.04
N THR A 337 21.08 13.78 -0.76
CA THR A 337 19.67 14.23 -0.74
C THR A 337 18.67 13.16 -1.14
N THR A 338 19.11 12.16 -1.91
CA THR A 338 18.21 11.12 -2.42
C THR A 338 18.08 9.95 -1.46
N VAL A 339 19.03 9.78 -0.53
CA VAL A 339 19.05 8.66 0.44
C VAL A 339 17.76 8.58 1.27
N PRO A 340 17.20 9.66 1.86
CA PRO A 340 15.95 9.59 2.61
C PRO A 340 14.71 9.29 1.74
N LEU A 341 14.79 9.55 0.43
CA LEU A 341 13.71 9.25 -0.53
C LEU A 341 13.76 7.76 -0.91
N ALA A 342 14.95 7.24 -1.22
CA ALA A 342 15.17 5.83 -1.51
C ALA A 342 14.80 4.92 -0.32
N ALA A 343 14.99 5.38 0.91
CA ALA A 343 14.56 4.70 2.13
C ALA A 343 13.03 4.53 2.27
N LYS A 344 12.22 5.18 1.44
CA LYS A 344 10.75 5.06 1.43
C LYS A 344 10.24 4.21 0.26
N VAL A 345 11.12 3.77 -0.63
CA VAL A 345 10.75 3.01 -1.82
C VAL A 345 10.55 1.54 -1.47
N ASN A 346 9.33 1.04 -1.67
CA ASN A 346 9.05 -0.39 -1.60
C ASN A 346 9.47 -1.08 -2.92
N GLN A 347 10.73 -1.53 -2.98
CA GLN A 347 11.31 -2.14 -4.18
C GLN A 347 10.54 -3.39 -4.66
N LYS A 348 10.00 -4.19 -3.73
CA LYS A 348 9.25 -5.40 -4.09
C LYS A 348 7.92 -5.04 -4.77
N ALA A 349 7.22 -4.03 -4.26
CA ALA A 349 5.96 -3.58 -4.83
C ALA A 349 6.14 -3.05 -6.27
N ILE A 350 7.10 -2.16 -6.51
CA ILE A 350 7.34 -1.61 -7.86
C ILE A 350 7.82 -2.68 -8.85
N THR A 351 8.54 -3.71 -8.38
CA THR A 351 8.97 -4.84 -9.23
C THR A 351 7.81 -5.75 -9.60
N ALA A 352 6.91 -6.02 -8.64
CA ALA A 352 5.67 -6.75 -8.91
C ALA A 352 4.77 -5.97 -9.87
N GLU A 353 4.72 -4.65 -9.74
CA GLU A 353 3.94 -3.78 -10.61
C GLU A 353 4.45 -3.80 -12.06
N LEU A 354 5.76 -3.73 -12.28
CA LEU A 354 6.34 -3.87 -13.62
C LEU A 354 6.01 -5.25 -14.23
N THR A 355 6.05 -6.32 -13.42
CA THR A 355 5.68 -7.67 -13.85
C THR A 355 4.20 -7.74 -14.27
N ASP A 356 3.31 -7.09 -13.51
CA ASP A 356 1.88 -6.96 -13.83
C ASP A 356 1.64 -6.20 -15.14
N LEU A 357 2.41 -5.13 -15.41
CA LEU A 357 2.36 -4.45 -16.70
C LEU A 357 2.68 -5.41 -17.86
N HIS A 358 3.74 -6.21 -17.74
CA HIS A 358 4.09 -7.19 -18.78
C HIS A 358 2.99 -8.23 -19.01
N SER A 359 2.40 -8.76 -17.93
CA SER A 359 1.29 -9.70 -18.04
C SER A 359 0.10 -9.05 -18.76
N THR A 360 -0.26 -7.82 -18.37
CA THR A 360 -1.37 -7.09 -18.97
C THR A 360 -1.13 -6.81 -20.46
N ILE A 361 0.09 -6.45 -20.85
CA ILE A 361 0.45 -6.25 -22.26
C ILE A 361 0.29 -7.54 -23.07
N LEU A 362 0.72 -8.68 -22.53
CA LEU A 362 0.55 -9.97 -23.18
C LEU A 362 -0.93 -10.32 -23.37
N ASP A 363 -1.77 -10.05 -22.37
CA ASP A 363 -3.20 -10.33 -22.44
C ASP A 363 -3.92 -9.40 -23.43
N ILE A 364 -3.55 -8.12 -23.49
CA ILE A 364 -4.05 -7.18 -24.50
C ILE A 364 -3.64 -7.64 -25.91
N ARG A 365 -2.39 -8.09 -26.11
CA ARG A 365 -1.93 -8.61 -27.41
C ARG A 365 -2.75 -9.84 -27.83
N LYS A 366 -2.99 -10.78 -26.92
CA LYS A 366 -3.86 -11.94 -27.19
C LYS A 366 -5.29 -11.50 -27.56
N ALA A 367 -5.83 -10.52 -26.84
CA ALA A 367 -7.16 -9.98 -27.12
C ALA A 367 -7.24 -9.32 -28.51
N CYS A 368 -6.19 -8.60 -28.94
CA CYS A 368 -6.13 -8.00 -30.28
C CYS A 368 -6.14 -9.05 -31.40
N LEU A 369 -5.60 -10.26 -31.14
CA LEU A 369 -5.67 -11.38 -32.09
C LEU A 369 -7.06 -12.04 -32.10
N LYS A 370 -7.73 -12.09 -30.95
CA LYS A 370 -9.06 -12.70 -30.79
C LYS A 370 -10.19 -11.81 -31.35
N ILE A 371 -10.05 -10.49 -31.25
CA ILE A 371 -11.05 -9.49 -31.65
C ILE A 371 -10.58 -8.81 -32.93
N PRO A 372 -10.93 -9.31 -34.13
CA PRO A 372 -10.46 -8.71 -35.38
C PRO A 372 -11.10 -7.33 -35.59
N PRO A 373 -10.36 -6.37 -36.20
CA PRO A 373 -10.90 -5.05 -36.46
C PRO A 373 -12.04 -5.11 -37.48
N THR A 374 -13.10 -4.35 -37.23
CA THR A 374 -14.21 -4.14 -38.18
C THR A 374 -14.45 -2.64 -38.35
N SER A 375 -15.35 -2.24 -39.26
CA SER A 375 -15.71 -0.82 -39.42
C SER A 375 -16.34 -0.19 -38.17
N GLU A 376 -16.87 -1.02 -37.26
CA GLU A 376 -17.55 -0.58 -36.03
C GLU A 376 -16.74 -0.89 -34.76
N ASP A 377 -15.70 -1.73 -34.87
CA ASP A 377 -14.90 -2.18 -33.74
C ASP A 377 -13.42 -1.86 -33.94
N HIS A 378 -12.96 -0.85 -33.21
CA HIS A 378 -11.63 -0.28 -33.33
C HIS A 378 -10.65 -0.83 -32.28
N PHE A 379 -11.06 -1.80 -31.45
CA PHE A 379 -10.25 -2.30 -30.33
C PHE A 379 -8.84 -2.71 -30.74
N ALA A 380 -8.71 -3.64 -31.69
CA ALA A 380 -7.41 -4.19 -32.06
C ALA A 380 -6.51 -3.13 -32.71
N SER A 381 -7.08 -2.23 -33.53
CA SER A 381 -6.33 -1.14 -34.16
C SER A 381 -5.78 -0.15 -33.12
N VAL A 382 -6.65 0.34 -32.24
CA VAL A 382 -6.27 1.34 -31.22
C VAL A 382 -5.29 0.74 -30.21
N MET A 383 -5.57 -0.45 -29.69
CA MET A 383 -4.73 -1.05 -28.65
C MET A 383 -3.38 -1.51 -29.18
N SER A 384 -3.30 -2.04 -30.41
CA SER A 384 -2.00 -2.41 -31.01
C SER A 384 -1.12 -1.18 -31.21
N SER A 385 -1.67 -0.11 -31.81
CA SER A 385 -0.95 1.15 -31.99
C SER A 385 -0.51 1.76 -30.65
N PHE A 386 -1.39 1.74 -29.64
CA PHE A 386 -1.06 2.21 -28.29
C PHE A 386 0.12 1.42 -27.68
N LEU A 387 0.12 0.09 -27.80
CA LEU A 387 1.20 -0.75 -27.27
C LEU A 387 2.52 -0.51 -28.01
N GLU A 388 2.50 -0.31 -29.33
CA GLU A 388 3.68 0.04 -30.12
C GLU A 388 4.26 1.39 -29.68
N ASN A 389 3.41 2.41 -29.54
CA ASN A 389 3.82 3.75 -29.11
C ASN A 389 4.33 3.79 -27.67
N SER A 390 3.80 2.93 -26.80
CA SER A 390 4.20 2.88 -25.38
C SER A 390 5.43 2.00 -25.14
N HIS A 391 5.80 1.15 -26.09
CA HIS A 391 6.89 0.19 -25.94
C HIS A 391 8.25 0.83 -25.56
N PRO A 392 8.69 1.95 -26.16
CA PRO A 392 9.96 2.58 -25.79
C PRO A 392 10.01 3.05 -24.33
N ALA A 393 8.90 3.56 -23.80
CA ALA A 393 8.85 4.04 -22.41
C ALA A 393 8.99 2.87 -21.41
N ILE A 394 8.33 1.74 -21.70
CA ILE A 394 8.43 0.53 -20.89
C ILE A 394 9.84 -0.05 -20.94
N GLN A 395 10.44 -0.12 -22.14
CA GLN A 395 11.81 -0.60 -22.31
C GLN A 395 12.83 0.28 -21.57
N SER A 396 12.63 1.60 -21.58
CA SER A 396 13.44 2.53 -20.80
C SER A 396 13.29 2.30 -19.29
N LEU A 397 12.08 1.97 -18.81
CA LEU A 397 11.84 1.66 -17.40
C LEU A 397 12.53 0.36 -16.98
N GLU A 398 12.45 -0.71 -17.79
CA GLU A 398 13.15 -1.98 -17.56
C GLU A 398 14.67 -1.79 -17.48
N SER A 399 15.21 -1.00 -18.39
CA SER A 399 16.64 -0.67 -18.42
C SER A 399 17.07 0.08 -17.15
N LEU A 400 16.25 1.04 -16.70
CA LEU A 400 16.49 1.78 -15.45
C LEU A 400 16.40 0.87 -14.23
N GLN A 401 15.41 -0.04 -14.16
CA GLN A 401 15.31 -1.02 -13.08
C GLN A 401 16.59 -1.84 -12.97
N THR A 402 17.10 -2.38 -14.08
CA THR A 402 18.32 -3.19 -14.09
C THR A 402 19.51 -2.38 -13.61
N LEU A 403 19.70 -1.18 -14.16
CA LEU A 403 20.78 -0.27 -13.76
C LEU A 403 20.71 0.10 -12.26
N ALA A 404 19.53 0.44 -11.76
CA ALA A 404 19.33 0.81 -10.36
C ALA A 404 19.66 -0.35 -9.41
N MET A 405 19.24 -1.57 -9.75
CA MET A 405 19.49 -2.76 -8.92
C MET A 405 20.95 -3.22 -8.99
N GLU A 406 21.62 -3.05 -10.13
CA GLU A 406 23.07 -3.27 -10.24
C GLU A 406 23.87 -2.29 -9.38
N GLU A 407 23.55 -0.99 -9.43
CA GLU A 407 24.23 0.00 -8.57
C GLU A 407 23.93 -0.23 -7.09
N PHE A 408 22.69 -0.61 -6.75
CA PHE A 408 22.34 -0.99 -5.38
C PHE A 408 23.21 -2.17 -4.90
N SER A 409 23.36 -3.21 -5.72
CA SER A 409 24.18 -4.37 -5.38
C SER A 409 25.64 -3.97 -5.12
N LYS A 410 26.18 -3.09 -5.96
CA LYS A 410 27.55 -2.56 -5.81
C LYS A 410 27.72 -1.77 -4.51
N VAL A 411 26.77 -0.89 -4.16
CA VAL A 411 26.88 -0.09 -2.94
C VAL A 411 26.65 -0.94 -1.68
N ALA A 412 25.75 -1.92 -1.71
CA ALA A 412 25.55 -2.84 -0.60
C ALA A 412 26.84 -3.62 -0.28
N SER A 413 27.49 -4.18 -1.31
CA SER A 413 28.78 -4.85 -1.14
C SER A 413 29.90 -3.90 -0.69
N PHE A 414 29.91 -2.66 -1.19
CA PHE A 414 30.89 -1.65 -0.77
C PHE A 414 30.84 -1.37 0.74
N PHE A 415 29.64 -1.40 1.32
CA PHE A 415 29.44 -1.23 2.77
C PHE A 415 29.48 -2.55 3.57
N GLY A 416 29.85 -3.67 2.94
CA GLY A 416 30.02 -4.96 3.61
C GLY A 416 28.73 -5.71 3.93
N GLU A 417 27.64 -5.37 3.24
CA GLU A 417 26.37 -6.10 3.26
C GLU A 417 26.33 -7.15 2.14
N ASP A 418 25.58 -8.23 2.36
CA ASP A 418 25.36 -9.25 1.34
C ASP A 418 24.36 -8.73 0.30
N SER A 419 24.83 -8.45 -0.91
CA SER A 419 24.01 -7.88 -2.00
C SER A 419 22.87 -8.80 -2.43
N LYS A 420 22.92 -10.10 -2.12
CA LYS A 420 21.86 -11.06 -2.49
C LYS A 420 20.68 -11.03 -1.52
N SER A 421 20.92 -10.68 -0.26
CA SER A 421 19.90 -10.67 0.79
C SER A 421 19.55 -9.24 1.26
N ALA A 422 20.35 -8.25 0.91
CA ALA A 422 20.13 -6.85 1.26
C ALA A 422 18.80 -6.33 0.72
N ASN A 423 18.00 -5.74 1.61
CA ASN A 423 16.78 -5.03 1.25
C ASN A 423 17.08 -3.53 1.11
N THR A 424 16.68 -2.95 -0.04
CA THR A 424 16.95 -1.56 -0.41
C THR A 424 16.44 -0.57 0.64
N GLU A 425 15.18 -0.71 1.06
CA GLU A 425 14.52 0.16 2.03
C GLU A 425 15.29 0.18 3.35
N SER A 426 15.56 -1.01 3.92
CA SER A 426 16.29 -1.14 5.18
C SER A 426 17.72 -0.61 5.09
N PHE A 427 18.37 -0.81 3.94
CA PHE A 427 19.74 -0.38 3.72
C PHE A 427 19.83 1.16 3.71
N PHE A 428 19.00 1.83 2.91
CA PHE A 428 18.98 3.29 2.85
C PHE A 428 18.44 3.91 4.15
N ALA A 429 17.53 3.24 4.85
CA ALA A 429 16.99 3.72 6.13
C ALA A 429 18.07 3.92 7.20
N ILE A 430 19.09 3.04 7.26
CA ILE A 430 20.23 3.19 8.18
C ILE A 430 20.91 4.56 7.98
N PHE A 431 21.20 4.91 6.73
CA PHE A 431 21.87 6.17 6.40
C PHE A 431 20.93 7.37 6.56
N ALA A 432 19.67 7.26 6.17
CA ALA A 432 18.67 8.31 6.36
C ALA A 432 18.48 8.65 7.84
N GLU A 433 18.43 7.64 8.69
CA GLU A 433 18.35 7.80 10.14
C GLU A 433 19.62 8.43 10.71
N PHE A 434 20.79 7.97 10.28
CA PHE A 434 22.07 8.57 10.67
C PHE A 434 22.15 10.06 10.30
N ILE A 435 21.79 10.42 9.06
CA ILE A 435 21.74 11.80 8.59
C ILE A 435 20.84 12.65 9.50
N GLY A 436 19.59 12.23 9.70
CA GLY A 436 18.63 12.98 10.50
C GLY A 436 19.05 13.12 11.98
N LYS A 437 19.65 12.08 12.56
CA LYS A 437 20.18 12.12 13.93
C LYS A 437 21.42 13.02 14.03
N PHE A 438 22.30 12.98 13.03
CA PHE A 438 23.51 13.80 13.01
C PHE A 438 23.16 15.29 12.93
N GLU A 439 22.25 15.68 12.05
CA GLU A 439 21.80 17.07 11.91
C GLU A 439 21.18 17.60 13.21
N ARG A 440 20.39 16.77 13.88
CA ARG A 440 19.82 17.10 15.20
C ARG A 440 20.93 17.33 16.24
N ALA A 441 21.85 16.38 16.39
CA ALA A 441 22.97 16.50 17.32
C ALA A 441 23.85 17.73 17.01
N LEU A 442 24.08 18.03 15.73
CA LEU A 442 24.82 19.22 15.31
C LEU A 442 24.10 20.52 15.69
N SER A 443 22.77 20.57 15.56
CA SER A 443 21.98 21.72 16.02
C SER A 443 22.09 21.89 17.54
N GLU A 444 21.93 20.80 18.29
CA GLU A 444 21.98 20.81 19.76
C GLU A 444 23.34 21.30 20.27
N THR A 445 24.45 20.89 19.65
CA THR A 445 25.81 21.35 20.02
C THR A 445 26.10 22.83 19.73
N LYS A 446 25.35 23.47 18.83
CA LYS A 446 25.52 24.90 18.49
C LYS A 446 24.67 25.82 19.36
N THR A 447 23.62 25.30 20.00
CA THR A 447 22.85 26.05 21.00
C THR A 447 23.71 26.20 22.26
N PRO A 448 24.13 27.42 22.65
CA PRO A 448 24.84 27.59 23.91
C PRO A 448 23.93 27.13 25.05
N GLU A 449 24.45 26.29 25.96
CA GLU A 449 23.78 26.01 27.23
C GLU A 449 23.43 27.36 27.87
N ASN A 450 22.13 27.66 27.95
CA ASN A 450 21.64 28.88 28.57
C ASN A 450 22.00 28.79 30.06
N PRO A 451 22.88 29.66 30.63
CA PRO A 451 23.40 29.48 31.98
C PRO A 451 22.42 29.94 33.06
N ARG A 452 21.13 29.59 32.96
CA ARG A 452 20.11 29.95 33.94
C ARG A 452 19.09 28.84 34.14
N SER A 453 19.44 27.91 35.01
CA SER A 453 18.50 27.37 35.99
C SER A 453 19.23 27.30 37.34
N PRO A 454 18.76 28.02 38.38
CA PRO A 454 19.34 27.87 39.71
C PRO A 454 19.04 26.44 40.16
N ARG A 455 20.10 25.69 40.48
CA ARG A 455 19.97 24.38 41.13
C ARG A 455 19.25 24.60 42.45
N LEU A 456 18.01 24.13 42.57
CA LEU A 456 17.44 23.86 43.88
C LEU A 456 18.24 22.71 44.47
N SER A 457 19.03 23.03 45.49
CA SER A 457 19.67 22.11 46.42
C SER A 457 18.60 21.16 46.97
N SER A 458 18.78 19.87 46.74
CA SER A 458 18.03 18.83 47.46
C SER A 458 18.53 18.80 48.92
N PRO A 459 17.65 18.73 49.92
CA PRO A 459 18.07 18.60 51.31
C PRO A 459 18.73 17.24 51.53
N LEU A 460 19.78 17.27 52.36
CA LEU A 460 20.43 16.13 52.96
C LEU A 460 19.41 15.16 53.58
N VAL A 461 19.59 13.86 53.29
CA VAL A 461 19.05 12.78 54.13
C VAL A 461 20.21 11.82 54.40
N TRP A 462 20.70 11.96 55.64
CA TRP A 462 21.49 11.09 56.53
C TRP A 462 21.72 9.64 56.10
#